data_AF-A0A163CGP8-F1
#
_entry.id   AF-A0A163CGP8-F1
#
_cell.length_a   1.000
_cell.length_b   1.000
_cell.length_c   1.000
_cell.angle_alpha   90.00
_cell.angle_beta   90.00
_cell.angle_gamma   90.00
#
_symmetry.space_group_name_H-M   'P 1'
#
loop_
_entity.id
_entity.type
_entity.pdbx_description
1 polymer ?
#
loop_
_entity_poly.entity_id
_entity_poly.type
_entity_poly.pdbx_seq_one_letter_code
_entity_poly.pdbx_strand_id
1 'polypeptide(L)'
;MKIIKLTIKLLMITFIIYSCSKDDSLEELRTTNSTTADENDLLIKEYLFKNGLASENDDILITKEDILAGDMVYSRAYLELQMSEQKSNEKQLAYFDPYRMNYGNAANILFYNGIPQSQPQWRAALVRAVNIWNDANLCLNVRISFINSNSPFIPKTNVVLANPGSFSNPTSVIADARRPENGRAGKRIRINFQTFNASNTTDEAMTNVLVHEIGHAIGFGHTRLSRNVVTTTHIPGTATGASGDFSSVMWASASTSTTTVKPFSNGDIIAARALYPSTAMNRQQYNLSGAIDQITPVDHNGDGQEGFTVYAPSAQRINFYDVQGNGFDFISNSNAGIAGFDLKSGKDRIVALDYDGDQDDDLCLYRPGNQVVYIARSNGNGSYTNIVASHGGLAGFDMKSNIDKVVSLDYNGDGKDDLCFIRPGSQVVYIGRSNGNGTFTNVVASHGGLAGFDMKSGLDQVVALDYNGDGKDDLCFYRPGSQVVYIGRSNGNGTFTNVVASHGGLAGFDMKSRLDKVVALDYNGDGKDDLCFYRPGSQVVYIARSNGNGTFTNIVASHGGLAGFDMKSTIDKVVAMDYDNDGDDDICFIRPGSQVIYIARSNGNGTFTNLVSSHVGVASNYTGNCIN
;
A
#
# COMPACT_ATOMS: atom_id res chain seq x y z
N MET A 1 3.61 -47.62 59.88
CA MET A 1 2.28 -47.66 59.25
C MET A 1 2.46 -47.33 57.76
N LYS A 2 1.85 -48.07 56.81
CA LYS A 2 1.94 -47.80 55.35
C LYS A 2 0.93 -46.72 54.90
N ILE A 3 1.03 -46.29 53.62
CA ILE A 3 0.11 -45.42 52.81
C ILE A 3 0.54 -43.92 52.81
N ILE A 4 0.66 -43.16 51.70
CA ILE A 4 0.65 -43.39 50.22
C ILE A 4 1.49 -42.28 49.48
N LYS A 5 1.78 -42.50 48.18
CA LYS A 5 2.33 -41.68 47.04
C LYS A 5 2.22 -40.11 47.12
N LEU A 6 2.92 -39.25 46.33
CA LEU A 6 3.43 -39.34 44.93
C LEU A 6 4.45 -38.20 44.55
N THR A 7 5.32 -38.40 43.54
CA THR A 7 5.96 -37.41 42.58
C THR A 7 6.80 -36.22 43.13
N ILE A 8 7.98 -35.81 42.61
CA ILE A 8 8.52 -35.66 41.23
C ILE A 8 10.08 -35.67 41.31
N LYS A 9 10.79 -36.03 40.24
CA LYS A 9 12.26 -35.82 40.12
C LYS A 9 12.59 -34.90 38.95
N LEU A 10 13.38 -33.86 39.25
CA LEU A 10 14.05 -32.98 38.29
C LEU A 10 15.56 -33.18 38.43
N LEU A 11 16.34 -33.20 37.35
CA LEU A 11 17.80 -33.14 37.43
C LEU A 11 18.39 -32.39 36.22
N MET A 12 19.12 -31.31 36.51
CA MET A 12 20.02 -30.65 35.56
C MET A 12 21.27 -31.49 35.33
N ILE A 13 21.87 -31.40 34.14
CA ILE A 13 23.32 -31.58 33.92
C ILE A 13 23.83 -30.48 32.97
N THR A 14 25.04 -30.00 33.23
CA THR A 14 25.65 -28.78 32.67
C THR A 14 26.69 -29.07 31.57
N PHE A 15 27.01 -28.04 30.78
CA PHE A 15 28.06 -27.93 29.76
C PHE A 15 29.36 -28.74 29.95
N ILE A 16 29.90 -29.24 28.83
CA ILE A 16 31.35 -29.34 28.54
C ILE A 16 31.61 -28.86 27.10
N ILE A 17 32.77 -28.24 26.87
CA ILE A 17 33.24 -27.62 25.62
C ILE A 17 34.42 -28.43 25.06
N TYR A 18 34.58 -28.47 23.74
CA TYR A 18 35.82 -28.53 22.89
C TYR A 18 35.31 -28.89 21.46
N SER A 19 35.93 -28.64 20.32
CA SER A 19 37.07 -27.88 19.78
C SER A 19 37.09 -28.22 18.27
N CYS A 20 37.87 -27.54 17.43
CA CYS A 20 37.76 -27.62 15.97
C CYS A 20 38.83 -28.53 15.32
N SER A 21 38.45 -29.29 14.27
CA SER A 21 39.37 -29.77 13.21
C SER A 21 38.61 -30.16 11.94
N LYS A 22 39.07 -29.68 10.77
CA LYS A 22 38.76 -30.24 9.45
C LYS A 22 39.48 -31.58 9.26
N ASP A 23 38.88 -32.50 8.50
CA ASP A 23 39.39 -32.89 7.17
C ASP A 23 38.42 -33.84 6.44
N ASP A 24 38.69 -34.06 5.15
CA ASP A 24 37.76 -34.59 4.15
C ASP A 24 37.46 -36.10 4.24
N SER A 25 36.25 -36.48 3.84
CA SER A 25 35.98 -37.75 3.15
C SER A 25 34.65 -37.68 2.37
N LEU A 26 34.77 -37.38 1.08
CA LEU A 26 33.77 -37.77 0.08
C LEU A 26 33.85 -39.29 -0.16
N GLU A 27 32.81 -39.85 -0.79
CA GLU A 27 32.63 -41.28 -1.12
C GLU A 27 32.25 -42.24 0.03
N GLU A 28 30.98 -42.21 0.45
CA GLU A 28 30.10 -43.39 0.35
C GLU A 28 28.64 -43.00 0.63
N LEU A 29 27.85 -42.77 -0.42
CA LEU A 29 26.37 -42.90 -0.44
C LEU A 29 25.82 -42.70 -1.87
N ARG A 30 26.43 -43.38 -2.85
CA ARG A 30 25.81 -43.56 -4.17
C ARG A 30 25.07 -44.90 -4.19
N THR A 31 23.89 -44.88 -4.82
CA THR A 31 23.02 -46.03 -5.13
C THR A 31 22.25 -46.66 -3.95
N THR A 32 20.99 -46.26 -3.81
CA THR A 32 19.86 -47.16 -4.18
C THR A 32 18.59 -46.37 -4.50
N ASN A 33 18.06 -46.60 -5.70
CA ASN A 33 16.67 -46.40 -6.12
C ASN A 33 16.07 -44.96 -6.09
N SER A 34 16.38 -44.17 -7.13
CA SER A 34 15.41 -43.25 -7.74
C SER A 34 15.33 -43.55 -9.23
N THR A 35 14.18 -44.02 -9.71
CA THR A 35 13.92 -44.27 -11.13
C THR A 35 12.67 -43.51 -11.55
N THR A 36 12.88 -42.35 -12.21
CA THR A 36 11.99 -41.57 -13.12
C THR A 36 12.30 -40.06 -13.10
N ALA A 37 13.30 -39.59 -12.34
CA ALA A 37 13.51 -38.16 -12.05
C ALA A 37 14.62 -37.46 -12.87
N ASP A 38 15.05 -37.97 -14.04
CA ASP A 38 16.18 -37.37 -14.79
C ASP A 38 15.74 -36.43 -15.93
N GLU A 39 14.93 -36.89 -16.89
CA GLU A 39 14.65 -36.08 -18.10
C GLU A 39 13.72 -34.88 -17.85
N ASN A 40 12.64 -35.04 -17.08
CA ASN A 40 11.73 -33.93 -16.78
C ASN A 40 12.39 -32.89 -15.86
N ASP A 41 13.22 -33.32 -14.91
CA ASP A 41 13.88 -32.43 -13.95
C ASP A 41 15.00 -31.61 -14.63
N LEU A 42 15.68 -32.18 -15.64
CA LEU A 42 16.58 -31.44 -16.54
C LEU A 42 15.82 -30.41 -17.38
N LEU A 43 14.67 -30.78 -17.96
CA LEU A 43 13.82 -29.85 -18.72
C LEU A 43 13.25 -28.72 -17.83
N ILE A 44 12.91 -29.02 -16.57
CA ILE A 44 12.50 -28.02 -15.57
C ILE A 44 13.66 -27.06 -15.31
N LYS A 45 14.88 -27.56 -15.08
CA LYS A 45 16.07 -26.70 -14.88
C LYS A 45 16.37 -25.82 -16.09
N GLU A 46 16.36 -26.39 -17.30
CA GLU A 46 16.53 -25.62 -18.53
C GLU A 46 15.44 -24.54 -18.66
N TYR A 47 14.18 -24.86 -18.37
CA TYR A 47 13.08 -23.91 -18.36
C TYR A 47 13.29 -22.79 -17.33
N LEU A 48 13.71 -23.12 -16.10
CA LEU A 48 13.95 -22.13 -15.05
C LEU A 48 15.05 -21.14 -15.45
N PHE A 49 16.21 -21.63 -15.91
CA PHE A 49 17.32 -20.78 -16.36
C PHE A 49 16.93 -19.93 -17.59
N LYS A 50 16.30 -20.55 -18.60
CA LYS A 50 15.92 -19.90 -19.87
C LYS A 50 14.87 -18.80 -19.71
N ASN A 51 14.03 -18.88 -18.67
CA ASN A 51 13.01 -17.89 -18.35
C ASN A 51 13.41 -16.98 -17.16
N GLY A 52 14.64 -17.07 -16.65
CA GLY A 52 15.13 -16.22 -15.56
C GLY A 52 14.48 -16.47 -14.18
N LEU A 53 13.91 -17.66 -13.99
CA LEU A 53 13.30 -18.12 -12.73
C LEU A 53 14.34 -18.77 -11.79
N ALA A 54 15.55 -19.01 -12.29
CA ALA A 54 16.73 -19.39 -11.52
C ALA A 54 17.99 -18.83 -12.21
N SER A 55 19.03 -18.54 -11.44
CA SER A 55 20.38 -18.23 -11.91
C SER A 55 21.26 -19.50 -11.95
N GLU A 56 22.30 -19.53 -12.79
CA GLU A 56 23.24 -20.67 -12.86
C GLU A 56 23.96 -20.98 -11.53
N ASN A 57 23.91 -20.05 -10.55
CA ASN A 57 24.50 -20.21 -9.22
C ASN A 57 23.48 -20.63 -8.14
N ASP A 58 22.20 -20.81 -8.49
CA ASP A 58 21.14 -21.12 -7.54
C ASP A 58 21.06 -22.63 -7.28
N ASP A 59 20.95 -23.03 -6.01
CA ASP A 59 20.61 -24.41 -5.66
C ASP A 59 19.16 -24.71 -6.06
N ILE A 60 18.97 -25.69 -6.95
CA ILE A 60 17.65 -26.14 -7.42
C ILE A 60 17.31 -27.52 -6.85
N LEU A 61 16.35 -27.54 -5.92
CA LEU A 61 15.82 -28.73 -5.26
C LEU A 61 14.45 -29.09 -5.83
N ILE A 62 14.38 -30.14 -6.65
CA ILE A 62 13.12 -30.61 -7.25
C ILE A 62 12.54 -31.74 -6.39
N THR A 63 11.29 -31.59 -5.96
CA THR A 63 10.54 -32.62 -5.25
C THR A 63 9.42 -33.19 -6.13
N LYS A 64 8.47 -33.94 -5.55
CA LYS A 64 7.30 -34.46 -6.28
C LYS A 64 6.16 -33.44 -6.42
N GLU A 65 6.13 -32.43 -5.55
CA GLU A 65 5.01 -31.48 -5.43
C GLU A 65 5.49 -30.05 -5.70
N ASP A 66 6.67 -29.71 -5.15
CA ASP A 66 7.29 -28.39 -5.25
C ASP A 66 8.70 -28.44 -5.88
N ILE A 67 9.11 -27.31 -6.44
CA ILE A 67 10.45 -27.03 -6.95
C ILE A 67 10.99 -25.81 -6.20
N LEU A 68 12.07 -25.99 -5.46
CA LEU A 68 12.87 -24.90 -4.92
C LEU A 68 13.88 -24.46 -5.99
N ALA A 69 14.00 -23.16 -6.23
CA ALA A 69 15.09 -22.59 -7.02
C ALA A 69 15.56 -21.31 -6.34
N GLY A 70 16.75 -21.36 -5.74
CA GLY A 70 17.17 -20.33 -4.78
C GLY A 70 16.18 -20.26 -3.62
N ASP A 71 15.69 -19.06 -3.32
CA ASP A 71 14.71 -18.82 -2.24
C ASP A 71 13.23 -18.92 -2.70
N MET A 72 12.96 -19.24 -3.97
CA MET A 72 11.59 -19.35 -4.51
C MET A 72 11.07 -20.79 -4.53
N VAL A 73 9.77 -20.94 -4.23
CA VAL A 73 9.04 -22.22 -4.28
C VAL A 73 8.00 -22.18 -5.40
N TYR A 74 8.05 -23.14 -6.32
CA TYR A 74 7.09 -23.29 -7.41
C TYR A 74 6.37 -24.64 -7.32
N SER A 75 5.07 -24.68 -7.61
CA SER A 75 4.39 -25.97 -7.76
C SER A 75 4.87 -26.68 -9.04
N ARG A 76 5.28 -27.94 -8.90
CA ARG A 76 5.74 -28.79 -9.99
C ARG A 76 4.67 -28.97 -11.06
N ALA A 77 3.42 -29.23 -10.64
CA ALA A 77 2.30 -29.40 -11.56
C ALA A 77 2.01 -28.14 -12.39
N TYR A 78 2.22 -26.95 -11.81
CA TYR A 78 2.06 -25.68 -12.51
C TYR A 78 3.16 -25.46 -13.55
N LEU A 79 4.43 -25.70 -13.20
CA LEU A 79 5.55 -25.58 -14.13
C LEU A 79 5.48 -26.62 -15.26
N GLU A 80 5.15 -27.88 -14.97
CA GLU A 80 4.99 -28.92 -16.00
C GLU A 80 3.82 -28.60 -16.95
N LEU A 81 2.73 -27.97 -16.47
CA LEU A 81 1.66 -27.44 -17.32
C LEU A 81 2.19 -26.35 -18.27
N GLN A 82 2.87 -25.32 -17.75
CA GLN A 82 3.45 -24.23 -18.55
C GLN A 82 4.47 -24.74 -19.59
N MET A 83 5.27 -25.74 -19.23
CA MET A 83 6.21 -26.41 -20.16
C MET A 83 5.51 -27.23 -21.25
N SER A 84 4.32 -27.76 -20.96
CA SER A 84 3.51 -28.50 -21.95
C SER A 84 2.84 -27.55 -22.96
N GLU A 85 2.35 -26.40 -22.50
CA GLU A 85 1.73 -25.36 -23.32
C GLU A 85 2.72 -24.73 -24.31
N GLN A 86 4.01 -24.60 -23.94
CA GLN A 86 5.07 -24.12 -24.84
C GLN A 86 5.39 -25.04 -26.03
N LYS A 87 4.96 -26.31 -26.03
CA LYS A 87 5.36 -27.30 -27.06
C LYS A 87 4.39 -27.41 -28.24
N SER A 88 3.22 -26.78 -28.22
CA SER A 88 2.17 -26.98 -29.23
C SER A 88 1.80 -25.72 -30.01
N ASN A 89 2.54 -25.46 -31.10
CA ASN A 89 2.29 -24.37 -32.05
C ASN A 89 2.39 -22.96 -31.38
N GLU A 90 2.36 -21.88 -32.16
CA GLU A 90 3.27 -20.73 -31.90
C GLU A 90 2.56 -19.33 -32.08
N LYS A 91 3.07 -18.31 -32.85
CA LYS A 91 2.66 -16.92 -33.33
C LYS A 91 1.56 -16.32 -32.51
N GLN A 92 1.99 -15.65 -31.47
CA GLN A 92 2.30 -14.25 -31.67
C GLN A 92 3.63 -13.97 -31.00
N LEU A 93 4.23 -12.83 -31.33
CA LEU A 93 5.53 -12.42 -30.82
C LEU A 93 5.26 -11.10 -30.09
N ALA A 94 5.56 -11.02 -28.78
CA ALA A 94 5.46 -9.74 -28.11
C ALA A 94 6.68 -8.91 -28.50
N TYR A 95 6.42 -7.68 -28.95
CA TYR A 95 7.45 -6.77 -29.41
C TYR A 95 7.35 -5.45 -28.66
N PHE A 96 8.48 -4.75 -28.54
CA PHE A 96 8.54 -3.36 -28.10
C PHE A 96 8.81 -2.39 -29.24
N ASP A 97 8.45 -1.13 -29.01
CA ASP A 97 8.78 0.00 -29.86
C ASP A 97 10.25 0.44 -29.66
N PRO A 98 11.08 0.56 -30.72
CA PRO A 98 12.45 1.07 -30.60
C PRO A 98 12.52 2.47 -29.97
N TYR A 99 11.46 3.27 -30.06
CA TYR A 99 11.28 4.46 -29.23
C TYR A 99 10.89 4.04 -27.81
N ARG A 100 11.88 3.72 -26.99
CA ARG A 100 11.71 3.45 -25.55
C ARG A 100 11.60 4.74 -24.74
N MET A 101 10.95 4.67 -23.59
CA MET A 101 11.12 5.67 -22.53
C MET A 101 12.46 5.47 -21.80
N ASN A 102 12.95 6.51 -21.13
CA ASN A 102 14.05 6.37 -20.17
C ASN A 102 13.46 5.88 -18.83
N TYR A 103 14.18 4.99 -18.13
CA TYR A 103 13.72 4.41 -16.86
C TYR A 103 13.21 5.45 -15.85
N GLY A 104 13.97 6.51 -15.57
CA GLY A 104 13.54 7.58 -14.66
C GLY A 104 12.34 8.43 -15.14
N ASN A 105 11.93 8.32 -16.41
CA ASN A 105 10.72 8.94 -16.94
C ASN A 105 9.55 7.94 -17.08
N ALA A 106 9.82 6.63 -16.97
CA ALA A 106 8.79 5.59 -16.83
C ALA A 106 8.29 5.49 -15.37
N ALA A 107 9.06 6.08 -14.45
CA ALA A 107 8.79 6.14 -13.02
C ALA A 107 7.67 7.11 -12.60
N ASN A 108 7.07 7.89 -13.52
CA ASN A 108 5.85 8.68 -13.29
C ASN A 108 5.26 9.14 -14.64
N ILE A 109 4.15 8.53 -15.09
CA ILE A 109 3.51 8.87 -16.38
C ILE A 109 2.12 9.48 -16.18
N LEU A 110 2.04 10.80 -16.11
CA LEU A 110 0.77 11.53 -15.95
C LEU A 110 -0.07 11.54 -17.24
N PHE A 111 -1.29 11.00 -17.18
CA PHE A 111 -2.29 11.06 -18.26
C PHE A 111 -3.34 12.15 -17.98
N TYR A 112 -3.48 13.12 -18.89
CA TYR A 112 -4.43 14.21 -18.75
C TYR A 112 -5.78 13.87 -19.41
N ASN A 113 -6.85 13.85 -18.61
CA ASN A 113 -8.20 13.52 -19.04
C ASN A 113 -8.94 14.69 -19.73
N GLY A 114 -8.58 14.97 -20.98
CA GLY A 114 -9.32 15.87 -21.88
C GLY A 114 -10.47 15.18 -22.63
N ILE A 115 -11.03 14.09 -22.10
CA ILE A 115 -12.29 13.50 -22.60
C ILE A 115 -13.43 14.46 -22.20
N PRO A 116 -14.28 14.91 -23.15
CA PRO A 116 -15.37 15.83 -22.86
C PRO A 116 -16.30 15.33 -21.74
N GLN A 117 -16.83 16.24 -20.92
CA GLN A 117 -17.83 15.90 -19.88
C GLN A 117 -19.08 15.21 -20.45
N SER A 118 -19.40 15.43 -21.73
CA SER A 118 -20.48 14.75 -22.46
C SER A 118 -20.19 13.26 -22.79
N GLN A 119 -19.07 12.70 -22.34
CA GLN A 119 -18.65 11.32 -22.57
C GLN A 119 -18.27 10.62 -21.24
N PRO A 120 -19.19 10.50 -20.26
CA PRO A 120 -18.88 10.02 -18.91
C PRO A 120 -18.40 8.55 -18.89
N GLN A 121 -18.95 7.67 -19.73
CA GLN A 121 -18.54 6.26 -19.79
C GLN A 121 -17.07 6.10 -20.21
N TRP A 122 -16.60 6.90 -21.17
CA TRP A 122 -15.19 6.94 -21.57
C TRP A 122 -14.28 7.48 -20.47
N ARG A 123 -14.79 8.35 -19.58
CA ARG A 123 -14.03 8.84 -18.40
C ARG A 123 -13.91 7.73 -17.35
N ALA A 124 -14.98 6.99 -17.07
CA ALA A 124 -14.94 5.83 -16.16
C ALA A 124 -14.06 4.68 -16.71
N ALA A 125 -14.15 4.42 -18.02
CA ALA A 125 -13.30 3.44 -18.70
C ALA A 125 -11.81 3.81 -18.67
N LEU A 126 -11.48 5.10 -18.65
CA LEU A 126 -10.10 5.56 -18.47
C LEU A 126 -9.58 5.17 -17.09
N VAL A 127 -10.32 5.48 -16.02
CA VAL A 127 -9.96 5.11 -14.64
C VAL A 127 -9.72 3.60 -14.54
N ARG A 128 -10.68 2.77 -14.99
CA ARG A 128 -10.49 1.31 -15.00
C ARG A 128 -9.24 0.87 -15.78
N ALA A 129 -8.95 1.53 -16.91
CA ALA A 129 -7.77 1.21 -17.71
C ALA A 129 -6.44 1.60 -17.04
N VAL A 130 -6.43 2.62 -16.17
CA VAL A 130 -5.29 2.94 -15.29
C VAL A 130 -5.04 1.76 -14.35
N ASN A 131 -6.05 1.38 -13.58
CA ASN A 131 -5.90 0.43 -12.48
C ASN A 131 -5.39 -0.90 -13.02
N ILE A 132 -5.93 -1.40 -14.15
CA ILE A 132 -5.44 -2.62 -14.81
C ILE A 132 -3.94 -2.58 -15.18
N TRP A 133 -3.39 -1.41 -15.51
CA TRP A 133 -1.94 -1.25 -15.75
C TRP A 133 -1.10 -1.27 -14.46
N ASN A 134 -1.66 -0.76 -13.36
CA ASN A 134 -1.02 -0.76 -12.03
C ASN A 134 -1.11 -2.15 -11.37
N ASP A 135 -2.29 -2.77 -11.41
CA ASP A 135 -2.63 -4.08 -10.83
C ASP A 135 -1.87 -5.25 -11.45
N ALA A 136 -1.35 -5.08 -12.68
CA ALA A 136 -0.61 -6.11 -13.40
C ALA A 136 0.74 -6.49 -12.75
N ASN A 137 1.07 -5.96 -11.57
CA ASN A 137 2.30 -6.19 -10.81
C ASN A 137 3.56 -6.00 -11.67
N LEU A 138 3.54 -4.85 -12.35
CA LEU A 138 4.57 -4.34 -13.22
C LEU A 138 5.34 -3.28 -12.45
N CYS A 139 6.66 -3.22 -12.63
CA CYS A 139 7.49 -2.14 -12.06
C CYS A 139 7.38 -0.85 -12.90
N LEU A 140 6.13 -0.48 -13.19
CA LEU A 140 5.71 0.55 -14.11
C LEU A 140 4.85 1.54 -13.32
N ASN A 141 5.45 2.66 -12.92
CA ASN A 141 4.78 3.68 -12.13
C ASN A 141 3.87 4.55 -13.04
N VAL A 142 2.75 3.98 -13.49
CA VAL A 142 1.77 4.66 -14.35
C VAL A 142 0.78 5.44 -13.50
N ARG A 143 1.25 6.47 -12.80
CA ARG A 143 0.40 7.37 -12.00
C ARG A 143 -0.49 8.25 -12.88
N ILE A 144 -1.80 8.11 -12.74
CA ILE A 144 -2.78 8.91 -13.50
C ILE A 144 -3.58 9.78 -12.53
N SER A 145 -2.95 10.86 -12.08
CA SER A 145 -3.58 11.86 -11.21
C SER A 145 -4.56 12.75 -12.00
N PHE A 146 -5.71 13.04 -11.40
CA PHE A 146 -6.73 13.90 -12.01
C PHE A 146 -6.31 15.38 -11.99
N ILE A 147 -6.44 16.08 -13.12
CA ILE A 147 -6.40 17.56 -13.14
C ILE A 147 -7.69 18.06 -13.78
N ASN A 148 -8.52 18.75 -12.99
CA ASN A 148 -9.75 19.37 -13.48
C ASN A 148 -9.44 20.47 -14.51
N SER A 149 -10.34 20.63 -15.48
CA SER A 149 -10.09 21.24 -16.80
C SER A 149 -9.87 22.77 -16.84
N ASN A 150 -9.51 23.38 -15.71
CA ASN A 150 -9.40 24.84 -15.56
C ASN A 150 -7.95 25.34 -15.35
N SER A 151 -6.95 24.45 -15.30
CA SER A 151 -5.55 24.90 -15.25
C SER A 151 -5.13 25.55 -16.58
N PRO A 152 -4.65 26.80 -16.59
CA PRO A 152 -4.11 27.45 -17.78
C PRO A 152 -2.73 26.89 -18.19
N PHE A 153 -2.16 25.96 -17.40
CA PHE A 153 -0.85 25.39 -17.61
C PHE A 153 -0.97 23.88 -17.85
N ILE A 154 -0.84 23.46 -19.12
CA ILE A 154 -0.63 22.05 -19.48
C ILE A 154 0.89 21.82 -19.52
N PRO A 155 1.48 21.03 -18.61
CA PRO A 155 2.90 20.71 -18.65
C PRO A 155 3.28 20.02 -19.97
N LYS A 156 4.45 20.35 -20.52
CA LYS A 156 4.93 19.83 -21.83
C LYS A 156 5.36 18.34 -21.80
N THR A 157 4.88 17.58 -20.82
CA THR A 157 5.39 16.27 -20.37
C THR A 157 4.36 15.15 -20.39
N ASN A 158 3.06 15.45 -20.50
CA ASN A 158 1.99 14.52 -20.16
C ASN A 158 1.35 13.87 -21.41
N VAL A 159 0.71 12.71 -21.22
CA VAL A 159 -0.10 12.06 -22.26
C VAL A 159 -1.48 12.71 -22.29
N VAL A 160 -1.78 13.51 -23.31
CA VAL A 160 -3.08 14.21 -23.40
C VAL A 160 -4.11 13.34 -24.10
N LEU A 161 -5.22 13.01 -23.44
CA LEU A 161 -6.41 12.49 -24.13
C LEU A 161 -7.22 13.67 -24.65
N ALA A 162 -7.45 13.77 -25.98
CA ALA A 162 -8.18 14.92 -26.54
C ALA A 162 -8.94 14.65 -27.84
N ASN A 163 -10.13 15.22 -27.93
CA ASN A 163 -11.01 15.31 -29.11
C ASN A 163 -10.73 16.60 -29.92
N PRO A 164 -11.06 16.71 -31.22
CA PRO A 164 -10.81 15.80 -32.33
C PRO A 164 -9.73 16.34 -33.29
N GLY A 165 -9.28 15.49 -34.20
CA GLY A 165 -8.75 15.89 -35.51
C GLY A 165 -9.04 14.73 -36.46
N SER A 166 -9.65 14.99 -37.61
CA SER A 166 -10.26 13.96 -38.47
C SER A 166 -9.36 12.75 -38.67
N PHE A 167 -9.81 11.58 -38.21
CA PHE A 167 -9.27 10.32 -38.69
C PHE A 167 -9.47 10.28 -40.21
N SER A 168 -8.40 10.01 -40.96
CA SER A 168 -8.43 9.97 -42.43
C SER A 168 -9.39 8.91 -42.99
N ASN A 169 -9.80 7.95 -42.16
CA ASN A 169 -10.93 7.07 -42.40
C ASN A 169 -11.79 6.94 -41.11
N PRO A 170 -12.95 7.62 -41.02
CA PRO A 170 -13.79 7.63 -39.82
C PRO A 170 -14.64 6.35 -39.63
N THR A 171 -14.23 5.21 -40.18
CA THR A 171 -14.96 3.93 -40.09
C THR A 171 -14.13 2.75 -39.59
N SER A 172 -12.82 2.90 -39.40
CA SER A 172 -11.91 1.76 -39.12
C SER A 172 -10.91 1.95 -37.99
N VAL A 173 -10.87 3.13 -37.35
CA VAL A 173 -9.96 3.43 -36.23
C VAL A 173 -10.79 3.85 -35.02
N ILE A 174 -10.67 3.10 -33.93
CA ILE A 174 -11.41 3.31 -32.67
C ILE A 174 -10.70 4.34 -31.79
N ALA A 175 -9.39 4.16 -31.62
CA ALA A 175 -8.49 5.06 -30.91
C ALA A 175 -7.10 4.98 -31.57
N ASP A 176 -6.20 5.91 -31.22
CA ASP A 176 -4.77 5.77 -31.49
C ASP A 176 -3.91 6.57 -30.50
N ALA A 177 -2.80 5.96 -30.08
CA ALA A 177 -1.75 6.59 -29.31
C ALA A 177 -0.59 7.08 -30.18
N ARG A 178 0.04 8.17 -29.76
CA ARG A 178 1.42 8.45 -30.15
C ARG A 178 2.35 7.50 -29.41
N ARG A 179 3.39 7.02 -30.10
CA ARG A 179 4.50 6.25 -29.53
C ARG A 179 5.40 7.16 -28.66
N PRO A 180 6.24 6.60 -27.77
CA PRO A 180 7.19 7.38 -26.98
C PRO A 180 8.14 8.20 -27.87
N GLU A 181 8.72 9.27 -27.33
CA GLU A 181 9.65 10.13 -28.07
C GLU A 181 10.68 10.75 -27.10
N ASN A 182 11.97 10.71 -27.44
CA ASN A 182 13.06 11.26 -26.64
C ASN A 182 13.07 10.79 -25.17
N GLY A 183 12.81 9.49 -24.95
CA GLY A 183 12.82 8.91 -23.61
C GLY A 183 11.62 9.28 -22.73
N ARG A 184 10.52 9.78 -23.29
CA ARG A 184 9.26 10.12 -22.59
C ARG A 184 8.05 9.46 -23.25
N ALA A 185 6.99 9.28 -22.49
CA ALA A 185 5.72 8.73 -22.96
C ALA A 185 5.14 9.50 -24.17
N GLY A 186 4.34 8.79 -24.95
CA GLY A 186 3.69 9.32 -26.13
C GLY A 186 2.68 10.42 -25.81
N LYS A 187 2.96 11.65 -26.25
CA LYS A 187 2.27 12.89 -25.83
C LYS A 187 0.75 12.96 -26.03
N ARG A 188 0.10 11.98 -26.66
CA ARG A 188 -1.35 12.01 -26.94
C ARG A 188 -1.95 10.62 -27.17
N ILE A 189 -3.15 10.41 -26.65
CA ILE A 189 -4.10 9.38 -27.10
C ILE A 189 -5.33 10.09 -27.70
N ARG A 190 -5.88 9.55 -28.79
CA ARG A 190 -7.13 10.04 -29.42
C ARG A 190 -8.19 8.96 -29.41
N ILE A 191 -9.44 9.34 -29.18
CA ILE A 191 -10.60 8.46 -29.18
C ILE A 191 -11.55 8.92 -30.28
N ASN A 192 -12.12 7.98 -31.04
CA ASN A 192 -13.07 8.25 -32.11
C ASN A 192 -14.53 8.12 -31.63
N PHE A 193 -15.02 9.16 -30.97
CA PHE A 193 -16.40 9.25 -30.47
C PHE A 193 -17.50 9.18 -31.57
N GLN A 194 -17.14 9.30 -32.86
CA GLN A 194 -18.12 9.27 -33.97
C GLN A 194 -18.41 7.84 -34.45
N THR A 195 -17.38 7.00 -34.55
CA THR A 195 -17.56 5.57 -34.91
C THR A 195 -18.04 4.75 -33.72
N PHE A 196 -17.73 5.18 -32.50
CA PHE A 196 -18.00 4.49 -31.25
C PHE A 196 -19.24 5.07 -30.53
N ASN A 197 -20.40 4.96 -31.20
CA ASN A 197 -21.66 5.53 -30.70
C ASN A 197 -22.11 4.80 -29.42
N ALA A 198 -22.40 5.57 -28.36
CA ALA A 198 -22.43 5.10 -26.96
C ALA A 198 -23.54 4.09 -26.61
N SER A 199 -24.49 3.81 -27.51
CA SER A 199 -25.64 2.94 -27.25
C SER A 199 -25.39 1.44 -27.45
N ASN A 200 -24.30 1.04 -28.14
CA ASN A 200 -24.03 -0.36 -28.51
C ASN A 200 -22.66 -0.88 -28.06
N THR A 201 -21.93 -0.13 -27.21
CA THR A 201 -20.61 -0.59 -26.72
C THR A 201 -20.58 -0.65 -25.21
N THR A 202 -19.95 -1.70 -24.70
CA THR A 202 -19.88 -2.01 -23.27
C THR A 202 -18.78 -1.20 -22.56
N ASP A 203 -18.95 -1.05 -21.25
CA ASP A 203 -18.00 -0.39 -20.36
C ASP A 203 -16.64 -1.11 -20.34
N GLU A 204 -16.65 -2.44 -20.48
CA GLU A 204 -15.46 -3.29 -20.60
C GLU A 204 -14.76 -3.09 -21.95
N ALA A 205 -15.48 -2.95 -23.06
CA ALA A 205 -14.89 -2.71 -24.37
C ALA A 205 -14.22 -1.33 -24.46
N MET A 206 -14.82 -0.29 -23.86
CA MET A 206 -14.16 1.03 -23.71
C MET A 206 -12.87 0.92 -22.88
N THR A 207 -12.90 0.13 -21.81
CA THR A 207 -11.74 -0.09 -20.93
C THR A 207 -10.62 -0.82 -21.67
N ASN A 208 -10.93 -1.92 -22.35
CA ASN A 208 -9.98 -2.73 -23.13
C ASN A 208 -9.26 -1.90 -24.22
N VAL A 209 -9.98 -0.98 -24.88
CA VAL A 209 -9.39 -0.05 -25.87
C VAL A 209 -8.39 0.89 -25.20
N LEU A 210 -8.69 1.42 -24.02
CA LEU A 210 -7.80 2.36 -23.33
C LEU A 210 -6.56 1.67 -22.77
N VAL A 211 -6.69 0.45 -22.21
CA VAL A 211 -5.53 -0.36 -21.80
C VAL A 211 -4.57 -0.57 -22.98
N HIS A 212 -5.10 -0.88 -24.17
CA HIS A 212 -4.33 -1.07 -25.39
C HIS A 212 -3.55 0.19 -25.82
N GLU A 213 -4.22 1.35 -25.89
CA GLU A 213 -3.59 2.60 -26.31
C GLU A 213 -2.60 3.17 -25.27
N ILE A 214 -2.86 2.95 -23.98
CA ILE A 214 -1.88 3.25 -22.91
C ILE A 214 -0.59 2.46 -23.19
N GLY A 215 -0.70 1.16 -23.49
CA GLY A 215 0.43 0.31 -23.87
C GLY A 215 1.27 0.90 -25.00
N HIS A 216 0.65 1.40 -26.06
CA HIS A 216 1.35 2.08 -27.14
C HIS A 216 2.00 3.41 -26.72
N ALA A 217 1.34 4.22 -25.88
CA ALA A 217 1.91 5.44 -25.34
C ALA A 217 3.16 5.17 -24.46
N ILE A 218 3.25 3.97 -23.89
CA ILE A 218 4.37 3.51 -23.05
C ILE A 218 5.24 2.44 -23.76
N GLY A 219 5.24 2.39 -25.10
CA GLY A 219 6.25 1.68 -25.89
C GLY A 219 6.02 0.18 -26.11
N PHE A 220 4.86 -0.37 -25.75
CA PHE A 220 4.47 -1.73 -26.15
C PHE A 220 4.08 -1.74 -27.62
N GLY A 221 4.55 -2.75 -28.37
CA GLY A 221 4.08 -3.05 -29.71
C GLY A 221 2.86 -3.98 -29.70
N HIS A 222 2.17 -4.09 -30.84
CA HIS A 222 1.16 -5.13 -31.01
C HIS A 222 1.79 -6.52 -30.89
N THR A 223 1.12 -7.43 -30.18
CA THR A 223 1.42 -8.87 -30.24
C THR A 223 1.09 -9.46 -31.61
N ARG A 224 0.08 -8.91 -32.30
CA ARG A 224 -0.34 -9.31 -33.65
C ARG A 224 0.33 -8.52 -34.77
N LEU A 225 1.35 -9.10 -35.42
CA LEU A 225 1.79 -8.66 -36.75
C LEU A 225 2.16 -9.82 -37.69
N SER A 226 1.27 -10.09 -38.65
CA SER A 226 1.62 -10.81 -39.88
C SER A 226 2.05 -9.80 -40.96
N ARG A 227 3.37 -9.71 -41.20
CA ARG A 227 4.08 -8.94 -42.26
C ARG A 227 4.34 -7.44 -41.99
N ASN A 228 5.60 -7.07 -42.23
CA ASN A 228 6.08 -5.79 -42.76
C ASN A 228 5.78 -4.48 -41.99
N VAL A 229 5.94 -4.46 -40.67
CA VAL A 229 6.25 -3.20 -39.94
C VAL A 229 7.72 -3.27 -39.48
N VAL A 230 8.53 -2.32 -39.94
CA VAL A 230 10.01 -2.39 -39.88
C VAL A 230 10.56 -1.85 -38.54
N THR A 231 9.73 -1.73 -37.51
CA THR A 231 10.00 -0.90 -36.32
C THR A 231 9.55 -1.53 -35.00
N THR A 232 9.73 -2.84 -34.81
CA THR A 232 9.41 -3.51 -33.54
C THR A 232 10.39 -4.64 -33.22
N THR A 233 10.90 -4.69 -32.00
CA THR A 233 11.97 -5.64 -31.58
C THR A 233 11.44 -6.64 -30.56
N HIS A 234 11.80 -7.93 -30.69
CA HIS A 234 11.22 -9.02 -29.91
C HIS A 234 11.70 -9.00 -28.45
N ILE A 235 10.82 -9.40 -27.53
CA ILE A 235 11.15 -9.49 -26.10
C ILE A 235 11.45 -10.96 -25.71
N PRO A 236 12.66 -11.29 -25.22
CA PRO A 236 12.97 -12.61 -24.68
C PRO A 236 12.01 -13.04 -23.56
N GLY A 237 11.63 -14.32 -23.54
CA GLY A 237 10.65 -14.88 -22.59
C GLY A 237 9.19 -14.77 -23.04
N THR A 238 8.89 -14.02 -24.11
CA THR A 238 7.53 -13.96 -24.68
C THR A 238 7.32 -14.99 -25.81
N ALA A 239 6.07 -15.25 -26.20
CA ALA A 239 5.71 -16.30 -27.17
C ALA A 239 6.33 -16.10 -28.58
N THR A 240 6.43 -17.17 -29.39
CA THR A 240 7.08 -17.20 -30.75
C THR A 240 6.25 -18.02 -31.79
N GLY A 241 6.60 -18.23 -33.09
CA GLY A 241 5.77 -17.96 -34.35
C GLY A 241 5.00 -18.95 -35.38
N ALA A 242 3.74 -19.41 -35.11
CA ALA A 242 2.55 -19.88 -35.91
C ALA A 242 1.04 -19.55 -35.46
N SER A 243 0.57 -19.45 -34.17
CA SER A 243 -0.85 -19.26 -33.65
C SER A 243 -1.29 -18.17 -32.56
N GLY A 244 -0.88 -18.13 -31.25
CA GLY A 244 -0.68 -16.89 -30.42
C GLY A 244 -1.25 -16.61 -29.01
N ASP A 245 -0.89 -15.42 -28.45
CA ASP A 245 -1.38 -14.85 -27.17
C ASP A 245 -2.62 -13.96 -27.40
N PHE A 246 -3.79 -14.60 -27.48
CA PHE A 246 -5.08 -13.93 -27.71
C PHE A 246 -5.58 -13.16 -26.48
N SER A 247 -5.10 -13.51 -25.29
CA SER A 247 -5.34 -12.84 -24.02
C SER A 247 -4.75 -11.44 -24.01
N SER A 248 -3.56 -11.26 -24.59
CA SER A 248 -2.79 -10.01 -24.59
C SER A 248 -3.62 -8.74 -24.71
N VAL A 249 -3.37 -7.78 -23.83
CA VAL A 249 -3.96 -6.44 -23.91
C VAL A 249 -3.49 -5.72 -25.18
N MET A 250 -2.30 -6.05 -25.68
CA MET A 250 -1.73 -5.54 -26.94
C MET A 250 -2.22 -6.27 -28.20
N TRP A 251 -3.26 -7.09 -28.09
CA TRP A 251 -3.91 -7.74 -29.23
C TRP A 251 -4.65 -6.71 -30.11
N ALA A 252 -4.16 -6.50 -31.33
CA ALA A 252 -4.60 -5.46 -32.30
C ALA A 252 -6.05 -5.58 -32.84
N SER A 253 -6.93 -6.36 -32.20
CA SER A 253 -8.37 -6.35 -32.46
C SER A 253 -9.20 -6.49 -31.18
N ALA A 254 -8.81 -5.78 -30.10
CA ALA A 254 -9.66 -5.55 -28.94
C ALA A 254 -11.03 -5.03 -29.43
N SER A 255 -12.07 -5.87 -29.35
CA SER A 255 -13.29 -5.64 -30.11
C SER A 255 -14.30 -4.78 -29.34
N THR A 256 -15.15 -4.11 -30.11
CA THR A 256 -16.37 -3.41 -29.67
C THR A 256 -17.41 -4.32 -29.00
N SER A 257 -17.15 -5.62 -28.87
CA SER A 257 -18.10 -6.64 -28.42
C SER A 257 -17.59 -7.46 -27.23
N THR A 258 -16.58 -6.98 -26.51
CA THR A 258 -16.04 -7.67 -25.33
C THR A 258 -16.92 -7.39 -24.10
N THR A 259 -17.46 -8.44 -23.48
CA THR A 259 -18.29 -8.37 -22.26
C THR A 259 -17.48 -8.52 -20.97
N THR A 260 -16.15 -8.46 -21.07
CA THR A 260 -15.23 -8.71 -19.97
C THR A 260 -13.93 -7.95 -20.23
N VAL A 261 -13.40 -7.34 -19.18
CA VAL A 261 -12.06 -6.74 -19.20
C VAL A 261 -11.02 -7.84 -19.41
N LYS A 262 -10.03 -7.60 -20.28
CA LYS A 262 -8.89 -8.50 -20.47
C LYS A 262 -7.89 -8.31 -19.32
N PRO A 263 -7.59 -9.36 -18.52
CA PRO A 263 -6.43 -9.32 -17.65
C PRO A 263 -5.15 -9.34 -18.49
N PHE A 264 -4.05 -8.87 -17.91
CA PHE A 264 -2.73 -9.03 -18.49
C PHE A 264 -2.38 -10.51 -18.69
N SER A 265 -1.85 -10.85 -19.86
CA SER A 265 -1.29 -12.18 -20.08
C SER A 265 0.10 -12.30 -19.44
N ASN A 266 0.57 -13.55 -19.25
CA ASN A 266 1.98 -13.79 -18.91
C ASN A 266 2.94 -13.14 -19.93
N GLY A 267 2.53 -13.06 -21.20
CA GLY A 267 3.28 -12.38 -22.27
C GLY A 267 3.36 -10.86 -22.06
N ASP A 268 2.26 -10.22 -21.67
CA ASP A 268 2.23 -8.79 -21.36
C ASP A 268 3.07 -8.47 -20.11
N ILE A 269 3.04 -9.32 -19.07
CA ILE A 269 3.82 -9.15 -17.83
C ILE A 269 5.33 -9.27 -18.10
N ILE A 270 5.76 -10.25 -18.90
CA ILE A 270 7.15 -10.39 -19.31
C ILE A 270 7.57 -9.24 -20.23
N ALA A 271 6.69 -8.81 -21.15
CA ALA A 271 6.93 -7.65 -22.00
C ALA A 271 7.18 -6.37 -21.20
N ALA A 272 6.32 -6.12 -20.21
CA ALA A 272 6.44 -5.01 -19.27
C ALA A 272 7.76 -5.05 -18.48
N ARG A 273 8.08 -6.18 -17.86
CA ARG A 273 9.30 -6.36 -17.05
C ARG A 273 10.60 -6.32 -17.87
N ALA A 274 10.55 -6.51 -19.19
CA ALA A 274 11.71 -6.39 -20.07
C ALA A 274 11.86 -4.99 -20.71
N LEU A 275 10.77 -4.24 -20.82
CA LEU A 275 10.78 -2.82 -21.16
C LEU A 275 11.15 -1.95 -19.97
N TYR A 276 10.66 -2.34 -18.80
CA TYR A 276 10.79 -1.67 -17.51
C TYR A 276 11.26 -2.66 -16.43
N PRO A 277 12.44 -3.30 -16.59
CA PRO A 277 13.04 -4.05 -15.51
C PRO A 277 13.16 -3.19 -14.26
N SER A 278 12.85 -3.78 -13.11
CA SER A 278 13.23 -3.30 -11.79
C SER A 278 14.74 -3.36 -11.62
N THR A 279 15.46 -2.49 -12.33
CA THR A 279 16.90 -2.28 -12.15
C THR A 279 17.13 -1.62 -10.80
N ALA A 280 17.12 -2.44 -9.75
CA ALA A 280 17.31 -2.06 -8.37
C ALA A 280 16.60 -0.75 -7.99
N MET A 281 15.31 -0.86 -7.63
CA MET A 281 14.82 -0.05 -6.51
C MET A 281 15.92 -0.14 -5.44
N ASN A 282 16.50 1.00 -5.07
CA ASN A 282 17.49 1.03 -4.00
C ASN A 282 16.89 0.25 -2.83
N ARG A 283 17.69 -0.61 -2.17
CA ARG A 283 17.22 -1.35 -0.98
C ARG A 283 16.87 -0.32 0.09
N GLN A 284 15.62 0.17 0.08
CA GLN A 284 15.06 1.15 1.00
C GLN A 284 14.93 0.44 2.35
N GLN A 285 16.03 0.39 3.09
CA GLN A 285 16.00 0.12 4.51
C GLN A 285 15.27 1.29 5.16
N TYR A 286 13.96 1.16 5.35
CA TYR A 286 13.19 2.11 6.14
C TYR A 286 13.86 2.17 7.51
N ASN A 287 14.37 3.35 7.87
CA ASN A 287 15.38 3.47 8.93
C ASN A 287 14.70 3.53 10.31
N LEU A 288 13.97 2.45 10.59
CA LEU A 288 13.25 2.10 11.82
C LEU A 288 14.28 1.66 12.88
N SER A 289 15.08 2.62 13.30
CA SER A 289 16.21 2.46 14.21
C SER A 289 15.85 1.97 15.63
N GLY A 290 14.58 1.92 16.02
CA GLY A 290 14.19 1.54 17.39
C GLY A 290 12.77 1.02 17.58
N ALA A 291 12.56 0.36 18.73
CA ALA A 291 11.27 -0.25 19.10
C ALA A 291 10.15 0.78 19.41
N ILE A 292 10.50 2.07 19.52
CA ILE A 292 9.57 3.17 19.87
C ILE A 292 9.23 4.07 18.69
N ASP A 293 9.73 3.75 17.49
CA ASP A 293 9.58 4.60 16.31
C ASP A 293 8.09 4.76 15.96
N GLN A 294 7.64 6.00 15.81
CA GLN A 294 6.28 6.35 15.44
C GLN A 294 6.19 6.44 13.91
N ILE A 295 5.09 5.92 13.37
CA ILE A 295 4.71 6.10 11.98
C ILE A 295 3.34 6.75 11.96
N THR A 296 3.17 7.67 11.04
CA THR A 296 1.94 8.42 10.80
C THR A 296 1.80 8.50 9.27
N PRO A 297 0.69 8.02 8.67
CA PRO A 297 0.31 8.33 7.29
C PRO A 297 0.27 9.84 7.08
N VAL A 298 0.66 10.33 5.90
CA VAL A 298 0.69 11.76 5.55
C VAL A 298 0.58 11.94 4.02
N ASP A 299 -0.52 12.48 3.50
CA ASP A 299 -0.56 13.12 2.18
C ASP A 299 -0.08 14.57 2.29
N HIS A 300 1.23 14.76 2.29
CA HIS A 300 1.86 16.06 2.51
C HIS A 300 1.73 17.05 1.33
N ASN A 301 0.97 16.71 0.27
CA ASN A 301 0.89 17.46 -0.98
C ASN A 301 -0.48 17.42 -1.68
N GLY A 302 -1.53 16.93 -1.00
CA GLY A 302 -2.92 16.97 -1.45
C GLY A 302 -3.19 16.33 -2.81
N ASP A 303 -2.48 15.25 -3.16
CA ASP A 303 -2.75 14.48 -4.38
C ASP A 303 -3.61 13.22 -4.18
N GLY A 304 -4.04 13.00 -2.93
CA GLY A 304 -4.86 11.89 -2.47
C GLY A 304 -4.07 10.59 -2.27
N GLN A 305 -2.74 10.65 -2.18
CA GLN A 305 -1.90 9.46 -2.00
C GLN A 305 -1.02 9.59 -0.76
N GLU A 306 -1.29 8.74 0.23
CA GLU A 306 -0.65 8.86 1.53
C GLU A 306 0.76 8.28 1.54
N GLY A 307 1.74 9.16 1.71
CA GLY A 307 3.05 8.78 2.20
C GLY A 307 3.03 8.41 3.68
N PHE A 308 4.21 8.39 4.31
CA PHE A 308 4.29 8.37 5.77
C PHE A 308 5.52 9.06 6.31
N THR A 309 5.39 9.50 7.55
CA THR A 309 6.54 9.91 8.38
C THR A 309 7.00 8.75 9.25
N VAL A 310 8.33 8.64 9.42
CA VAL A 310 8.93 7.80 10.47
C VAL A 310 9.65 8.72 11.45
N TYR A 311 9.04 8.96 12.60
CA TYR A 311 9.72 9.59 13.72
C TYR A 311 10.44 8.52 14.55
N ALA A 312 11.76 8.65 14.66
CA ALA A 312 12.61 7.80 15.47
C ALA A 312 13.14 8.59 16.68
N PRO A 313 12.46 8.53 17.87
CA PRO A 313 12.83 9.34 19.02
C PRO A 313 14.24 9.08 19.52
N SER A 314 14.72 7.84 19.43
CA SER A 314 16.08 7.43 19.82
C SER A 314 17.17 8.09 18.95
N ALA A 315 16.85 8.41 17.70
CA ALA A 315 17.73 9.08 16.75
C ALA A 315 17.50 10.61 16.70
N GLN A 316 16.50 11.13 17.42
CA GLN A 316 16.02 12.52 17.34
C GLN A 316 15.76 12.96 15.89
N ARG A 317 15.25 12.03 15.08
CA ARG A 317 15.10 12.19 13.63
C ARG A 317 13.68 11.88 13.18
N ILE A 318 13.17 12.70 12.28
CA ILE A 318 12.01 12.37 11.44
C ILE A 318 12.47 12.14 10.00
N ASN A 319 11.98 11.08 9.37
CA ASN A 319 12.11 10.81 7.95
C ASN A 319 10.75 10.96 7.27
N PHE A 320 10.75 11.44 6.03
CA PHE A 320 9.58 11.53 5.17
C PHE A 320 9.72 10.53 4.03
N TYR A 321 8.65 9.80 3.77
CA TYR A 321 8.52 8.87 2.68
C TYR A 321 7.25 9.22 1.91
N ASP A 322 7.36 9.35 0.61
CA ASP A 322 6.23 9.47 -0.31
C ASP A 322 6.06 8.12 -1.00
N VAL A 323 4.85 7.76 -1.42
CA VAL A 323 4.71 6.65 -2.36
C VAL A 323 5.35 7.08 -3.69
N GLN A 324 6.15 6.24 -4.32
CA GLN A 324 6.64 6.42 -5.70
C GLN A 324 6.58 5.09 -6.45
N GLY A 325 5.49 4.87 -7.19
CA GLY A 325 5.20 3.58 -7.82
C GLY A 325 4.68 2.55 -6.84
N ASN A 326 5.14 1.30 -6.95
CA ASN A 326 4.68 0.18 -6.12
C ASN A 326 5.41 0.10 -4.76
N GLY A 327 5.72 1.25 -4.15
CA GLY A 327 6.50 1.34 -2.91
C GLY A 327 6.80 2.77 -2.52
N PHE A 328 7.54 2.97 -1.43
CA PHE A 328 7.80 4.29 -0.87
C PHE A 328 9.24 4.74 -1.08
N ASP A 329 9.41 5.98 -1.54
CA ASP A 329 10.70 6.64 -1.67
C ASP A 329 10.92 7.66 -0.55
N PHE A 330 12.13 7.62 0.02
CA PHE A 330 12.61 8.64 0.93
C PHE A 330 12.67 10.03 0.27
N ILE A 331 11.89 10.99 0.81
CA ILE A 331 11.89 12.39 0.37
C ILE A 331 12.98 13.18 1.08
N SER A 332 12.94 13.18 2.41
CA SER A 332 13.70 14.11 3.26
C SER A 332 13.83 13.58 4.69
N ASN A 333 14.77 14.15 5.45
CA ASN A 333 14.83 13.94 6.90
C ASN A 333 15.18 15.24 7.62
N SER A 334 14.89 15.28 8.91
CA SER A 334 15.49 16.26 9.82
C SER A 334 15.98 15.59 11.09
N ASN A 335 17.24 15.88 11.44
CA ASN A 335 17.87 15.58 12.73
C ASN A 335 17.94 16.81 13.66
N ALA A 336 17.37 17.95 13.22
CA ALA A 336 17.45 19.24 13.92
C ALA A 336 16.10 19.65 14.56
N GLY A 337 15.08 18.81 14.44
CA GLY A 337 13.69 19.16 14.69
C GLY A 337 12.95 19.59 13.42
N ILE A 338 11.65 19.86 13.54
CA ILE A 338 10.75 20.19 12.43
C ILE A 338 9.92 21.42 12.79
N ALA A 339 9.82 22.40 11.89
CA ALA A 339 9.12 23.66 12.13
C ALA A 339 9.48 24.32 13.49
N GLY A 340 10.74 24.22 13.93
CA GLY A 340 11.20 24.73 15.22
C GLY A 340 10.85 23.88 16.46
N PHE A 341 10.11 22.78 16.32
CA PHE A 341 9.93 21.76 17.36
C PHE A 341 11.15 20.82 17.36
N ASP A 342 11.88 20.74 18.47
CA ASP A 342 13.25 20.16 18.47
C ASP A 342 13.36 18.64 18.29
N LEU A 343 12.26 17.88 18.48
CA LEU A 343 12.21 16.39 18.46
C LEU A 343 13.16 15.68 19.45
N LYS A 344 13.65 16.38 20.48
CA LYS A 344 14.71 15.88 21.38
C LYS A 344 14.25 14.97 22.51
N SER A 345 12.95 14.73 22.67
CA SER A 345 12.41 13.98 23.81
C SER A 345 11.68 12.70 23.37
N GLY A 346 11.95 11.57 24.02
CA GLY A 346 11.23 10.31 23.77
C GLY A 346 9.72 10.35 24.07
N LYS A 347 9.23 11.45 24.67
CA LYS A 347 7.79 11.69 24.84
C LYS A 347 7.14 12.33 23.62
N ASP A 348 7.91 12.83 22.68
CA ASP A 348 7.40 13.63 21.57
C ASP A 348 6.51 12.76 20.67
N ARG A 349 5.42 13.36 20.18
CA ARG A 349 4.39 12.69 19.38
C ARG A 349 4.04 13.57 18.20
N ILE A 350 3.63 12.91 17.12
CA ILE A 350 3.25 13.51 15.85
C ILE A 350 1.84 13.01 15.50
N VAL A 351 0.98 13.88 15.00
CA VAL A 351 -0.34 13.53 14.45
C VAL A 351 -0.46 14.29 13.14
N ALA A 352 -0.83 13.60 12.06
CA ALA A 352 -1.18 14.21 10.78
C ALA A 352 -2.58 14.83 10.90
N LEU A 353 -2.78 15.95 10.23
CA LEU A 353 -4.07 16.64 10.19
C LEU A 353 -4.09 17.68 9.06
N ASP A 354 -5.19 17.87 8.34
CA ASP A 354 -5.39 19.08 7.52
C ASP A 354 -6.08 20.16 8.37
N TYR A 355 -5.32 21.04 9.05
CA TYR A 355 -5.97 22.00 9.96
C TYR A 355 -6.60 23.20 9.24
N ASP A 356 -6.25 23.52 7.98
CA ASP A 356 -6.77 24.69 7.27
C ASP A 356 -7.69 24.44 6.05
N GLY A 357 -7.83 23.19 5.64
CA GLY A 357 -8.75 22.73 4.61
C GLY A 357 -8.18 22.90 3.20
N ASP A 358 -6.85 22.77 3.05
CA ASP A 358 -6.17 22.86 1.75
C ASP A 358 -5.86 21.49 1.11
N GLN A 359 -6.11 20.39 1.85
CA GLN A 359 -5.82 18.98 1.58
C GLN A 359 -4.35 18.56 1.69
N ASP A 360 -3.40 19.43 2.07
CA ASP A 360 -2.07 18.98 2.49
C ASP A 360 -2.11 18.57 3.97
N ASP A 361 -1.67 17.35 4.31
CA ASP A 361 -1.49 16.95 5.70
C ASP A 361 -0.40 17.77 6.41
N ASP A 362 -0.84 18.54 7.39
CA ASP A 362 -0.02 19.25 8.35
C ASP A 362 0.40 18.34 9.51
N LEU A 363 1.17 18.88 10.47
CA LEU A 363 1.62 18.15 11.64
C LEU A 363 1.27 18.85 12.96
N CYS A 364 0.53 18.14 13.82
CA CYS A 364 0.38 18.44 15.23
C CYS A 364 1.49 17.73 16.02
N LEU A 365 2.41 18.53 16.56
CA LEU A 365 3.63 18.08 17.23
C LEU A 365 3.54 18.40 18.72
N TYR A 366 3.52 17.38 19.60
CA TYR A 366 3.27 17.62 21.02
C TYR A 366 4.19 16.85 21.97
N ARG A 367 4.36 17.40 23.17
CA ARG A 367 5.16 16.82 24.27
C ARG A 367 4.31 16.70 25.54
N PRO A 368 3.67 15.55 25.79
CA PRO A 368 2.81 15.35 26.95
C PRO A 368 3.63 15.41 28.24
N GLY A 369 3.08 16.07 29.26
CA GLY A 369 3.79 16.34 30.52
C GLY A 369 4.67 17.58 30.51
N ASN A 370 4.81 18.26 29.36
CA ASN A 370 5.62 19.46 29.21
C ASN A 370 4.82 20.66 28.67
N GLN A 371 3.51 20.51 28.41
CA GLN A 371 2.61 21.57 27.92
C GLN A 371 2.96 22.12 26.52
N VAL A 372 3.83 21.44 25.76
CA VAL A 372 4.28 21.92 24.45
C VAL A 372 3.41 21.34 23.34
N VAL A 373 2.87 22.22 22.49
CA VAL A 373 2.07 21.88 21.30
C VAL A 373 2.43 22.83 20.18
N TYR A 374 2.81 22.27 19.04
CA TYR A 374 3.12 23.01 17.82
C TYR A 374 2.17 22.53 16.72
N ILE A 375 1.74 23.46 15.86
CA ILE A 375 1.03 23.17 14.61
C ILE A 375 1.94 23.66 13.50
N ALA A 376 2.31 22.74 12.61
CA ALA A 376 3.28 22.96 11.57
C ALA A 376 2.62 22.65 10.23
N ARG A 377 2.32 23.69 9.45
CA ARG A 377 1.66 23.52 8.15
C ARG A 377 2.61 22.92 7.13
N SER A 378 2.13 22.06 6.24
CA SER A 378 2.86 21.64 5.06
C SER A 378 3.16 22.82 4.12
N ASN A 379 3.98 22.53 3.11
CA ASN A 379 4.24 23.41 1.97
C ASN A 379 4.27 22.60 0.65
N GLY A 380 3.54 21.48 0.55
CA GLY A 380 3.43 20.62 -0.64
C GLY A 380 4.74 19.96 -1.11
N ASN A 381 5.76 19.83 -0.25
CA ASN A 381 7.10 19.39 -0.67
C ASN A 381 7.95 18.72 0.43
N GLY A 382 7.31 18.21 1.48
CA GLY A 382 7.98 17.55 2.61
C GLY A 382 8.76 18.52 3.52
N SER A 383 8.47 19.83 3.44
CA SER A 383 8.95 20.84 4.38
C SER A 383 7.77 21.55 5.06
N TYR A 384 7.96 22.00 6.30
CA TYR A 384 6.86 22.46 7.17
C TYR A 384 7.14 23.83 7.80
N THR A 385 6.10 24.66 7.87
CA THR A 385 6.11 26.04 8.39
C THR A 385 5.46 26.09 9.77
N ASN A 386 6.12 26.72 10.76
CA ASN A 386 5.53 26.88 12.09
C ASN A 386 4.36 27.88 12.05
N ILE A 387 3.17 27.44 12.42
CA ILE A 387 1.98 28.28 12.58
C ILE A 387 1.71 28.53 14.06
N VAL A 388 1.90 27.51 14.91
CA VAL A 388 1.70 27.59 16.36
C VAL A 388 2.93 27.03 17.09
N ALA A 389 3.33 27.73 18.15
CA ALA A 389 4.33 27.27 19.12
C ALA A 389 3.87 27.57 20.56
N SER A 390 3.05 26.69 21.14
CA SER A 390 2.54 26.84 22.51
C SER A 390 3.38 26.08 23.53
N HIS A 391 3.50 26.66 24.72
CA HIS A 391 4.12 26.08 25.92
C HIS A 391 3.17 26.03 27.13
N GLY A 392 1.85 26.14 26.87
CA GLY A 392 0.78 26.09 27.87
C GLY A 392 -0.40 25.20 27.47
N GLY A 393 -0.18 24.26 26.53
CA GLY A 393 -1.24 23.48 25.91
C GLY A 393 -1.95 24.19 24.75
N LEU A 394 -3.05 23.63 24.25
CA LEU A 394 -3.81 24.14 23.11
C LEU A 394 -5.32 23.97 23.37
N ALA A 395 -6.16 24.84 22.78
CA ALA A 395 -7.63 24.82 22.96
C ALA A 395 -8.10 24.73 24.44
N GLY A 396 -7.34 25.30 25.38
CA GLY A 396 -7.62 25.25 26.82
C GLY A 396 -7.27 23.92 27.52
N PHE A 397 -6.80 22.91 26.79
CA PHE A 397 -6.27 21.66 27.36
C PHE A 397 -4.77 21.82 27.64
N ASP A 398 -4.35 21.67 28.90
CA ASP A 398 -3.02 22.14 29.35
C ASP A 398 -1.83 21.22 29.02
N MET A 399 -2.06 19.97 28.61
CA MET A 399 -1.01 18.97 28.29
C MET A 399 0.04 18.74 29.40
N LYS A 400 -0.36 18.90 30.67
CA LYS A 400 0.51 18.71 31.86
C LYS A 400 0.77 17.27 32.26
N SER A 401 0.09 16.27 31.69
CA SER A 401 0.27 14.86 32.07
C SER A 401 1.04 14.09 31.02
N ASN A 402 1.95 13.20 31.44
CA ASN A 402 2.74 12.34 30.55
C ASN A 402 1.88 11.32 29.76
N ILE A 403 0.61 11.16 30.12
CA ILE A 403 -0.35 10.25 29.49
C ILE A 403 -1.34 10.98 28.56
N ASP A 404 -1.20 12.30 28.42
CA ASP A 404 -2.04 13.09 27.53
C ASP A 404 -1.79 12.67 26.07
N LYS A 405 -2.87 12.57 25.28
CA LYS A 405 -2.83 12.21 23.86
C LYS A 405 -3.69 13.16 23.05
N VAL A 406 -3.38 13.22 21.76
CA VAL A 406 -4.10 13.96 20.74
C VAL A 406 -4.48 12.98 19.63
N VAL A 407 -5.66 13.16 19.05
CA VAL A 407 -6.20 12.49 17.87
C VAL A 407 -6.79 13.59 16.98
N SER A 408 -6.46 13.61 15.69
CA SER A 408 -7.11 14.45 14.67
C SER A 408 -8.51 13.92 14.37
N LEU A 409 -9.42 14.81 13.99
CA LEU A 409 -10.78 14.47 13.55
C LEU A 409 -11.46 15.69 12.90
N ASP A 410 -12.22 15.57 11.82
CA ASP A 410 -13.24 16.56 11.45
C ASP A 410 -14.58 16.17 12.10
N TYR A 411 -14.83 16.58 13.35
CA TYR A 411 -16.08 16.20 14.01
C TYR A 411 -17.32 16.86 13.38
N ASN A 412 -17.16 17.86 12.52
CA ASN A 412 -18.22 18.79 12.16
C ASN A 412 -18.58 18.79 10.66
N GLY A 413 -17.67 18.32 9.81
CA GLY A 413 -17.82 18.21 8.37
C GLY A 413 -17.59 19.54 7.66
N ASP A 414 -16.66 20.38 8.17
CA ASP A 414 -16.25 21.63 7.51
C ASP A 414 -15.00 21.50 6.62
N GLY A 415 -14.48 20.28 6.52
CA GLY A 415 -13.30 19.93 5.72
C GLY A 415 -12.01 20.39 6.38
N LYS A 416 -11.94 20.32 7.72
CA LYS A 416 -10.76 20.68 8.52
C LYS A 416 -10.67 19.80 9.74
N ASP A 417 -9.46 19.34 10.01
CA ASP A 417 -9.18 18.58 11.20
C ASP A 417 -9.12 19.45 12.45
N ASP A 418 -10.04 19.12 13.34
CA ASP A 418 -10.08 19.50 14.72
C ASP A 418 -9.13 18.60 15.54
N LEU A 419 -9.00 18.87 16.84
CA LEU A 419 -8.14 18.09 17.73
C LEU A 419 -8.90 17.60 18.97
N CYS A 420 -8.97 16.28 19.12
CA CYS A 420 -9.46 15.58 20.30
C CYS A 420 -8.31 15.33 21.29
N PHE A 421 -8.33 16.04 22.42
CA PHE A 421 -7.36 15.89 23.50
C PHE A 421 -7.93 15.01 24.60
N ILE A 422 -7.20 13.97 24.98
CA ILE A 422 -7.64 13.02 26.01
C ILE A 422 -6.62 12.86 27.13
N ARG A 423 -7.12 12.66 28.35
CA ARG A 423 -6.34 12.23 29.53
C ARG A 423 -6.90 10.92 30.09
N PRO A 424 -6.50 9.76 29.54
CA PRO A 424 -6.91 8.45 30.03
C PRO A 424 -6.68 8.31 31.53
N GLY A 425 -7.65 7.76 32.25
CA GLY A 425 -7.59 7.61 33.71
C GLY A 425 -8.04 8.84 34.51
N SER A 426 -8.17 10.01 33.87
CA SER A 426 -8.64 11.24 34.53
C SER A 426 -10.04 11.68 34.08
N GLN A 427 -10.70 10.93 33.19
CA GLN A 427 -12.03 11.24 32.65
C GLN A 427 -12.10 12.53 31.81
N VAL A 428 -10.95 13.10 31.41
CA VAL A 428 -10.91 14.39 30.69
C VAL A 428 -10.88 14.16 29.17
N VAL A 429 -11.81 14.80 28.47
CA VAL A 429 -11.90 14.85 27.00
C VAL A 429 -12.20 16.27 26.57
N TYR A 430 -11.34 16.83 25.74
CA TYR A 430 -11.50 18.16 25.16
C TYR A 430 -11.51 18.03 23.64
N ILE A 431 -12.29 18.86 22.95
CA ILE A 431 -12.23 19.01 21.49
C ILE A 431 -11.98 20.48 21.20
N GLY A 432 -10.89 20.74 20.48
CA GLY A 432 -10.56 22.05 19.95
C GLY A 432 -10.90 22.07 18.46
N ARG A 433 -11.94 22.82 18.09
CA ARG A 433 -12.31 23.03 16.68
C ARG A 433 -11.29 23.95 15.99
N SER A 434 -10.68 23.54 14.89
CA SER A 434 -9.82 24.40 14.07
C SER A 434 -10.62 25.59 13.52
N ASN A 435 -9.94 26.73 13.36
CA ASN A 435 -10.46 27.89 12.66
C ASN A 435 -9.78 28.11 11.30
N GLY A 436 -8.97 27.15 10.82
CA GLY A 436 -8.22 27.25 9.56
C GLY A 436 -7.18 28.36 9.51
N ASN A 437 -6.60 28.69 10.67
CA ASN A 437 -5.56 29.72 10.81
C ASN A 437 -4.59 29.46 11.98
N GLY A 438 -4.48 28.20 12.39
CA GLY A 438 -3.72 27.76 13.56
C GLY A 438 -4.37 28.06 14.91
N THR A 439 -5.52 28.75 14.98
CA THR A 439 -6.25 28.92 16.24
C THR A 439 -7.32 27.84 16.41
N PHE A 440 -7.44 27.31 17.62
CA PHE A 440 -8.38 26.22 17.96
C PHE A 440 -9.34 26.67 19.06
N THR A 441 -10.65 26.53 18.78
CA THR A 441 -11.75 26.93 19.67
C THR A 441 -12.16 25.74 20.53
N ASN A 442 -12.12 25.88 21.86
CA ASN A 442 -12.68 24.84 22.73
C ASN A 442 -14.19 24.71 22.51
N VAL A 443 -14.64 23.55 22.01
CA VAL A 443 -16.06 23.20 21.82
C VAL A 443 -16.52 22.10 22.77
N VAL A 444 -15.58 21.30 23.31
CA VAL A 444 -15.82 20.33 24.37
C VAL A 444 -14.75 20.48 25.46
N ALA A 445 -15.19 20.44 26.73
CA ALA A 445 -14.34 20.43 27.92
C ALA A 445 -14.92 19.50 29.01
N SER A 446 -14.98 18.20 28.73
CA SER A 446 -15.55 17.21 29.65
C SER A 446 -14.54 16.74 30.70
N HIS A 447 -15.04 16.44 31.89
CA HIS A 447 -14.32 15.84 33.02
C HIS A 447 -15.03 14.56 33.55
N GLY A 448 -15.91 13.96 32.74
CA GLY A 448 -16.67 12.75 33.06
C GLY A 448 -16.69 11.71 31.93
N GLY A 449 -15.71 11.77 31.03
CA GLY A 449 -15.70 11.01 29.77
C GLY A 449 -16.53 11.66 28.66
N LEU A 450 -16.77 10.95 27.56
CA LEU A 450 -17.53 11.44 26.41
C LEU A 450 -18.38 10.29 25.82
N ALA A 451 -19.52 10.61 25.21
CA ALA A 451 -20.44 9.63 24.61
C ALA A 451 -20.80 8.42 25.51
N GLY A 452 -20.89 8.64 26.83
CA GLY A 452 -21.17 7.58 27.82
C GLY A 452 -19.97 6.69 28.17
N PHE A 453 -18.83 6.81 27.50
CA PHE A 453 -17.59 6.13 27.87
C PHE A 453 -16.83 6.96 28.91
N ASP A 454 -16.56 6.37 30.09
CA ASP A 454 -16.16 7.14 31.28
C ASP A 454 -14.71 7.63 31.32
N MET A 455 -13.82 7.11 30.47
CA MET A 455 -12.38 7.43 30.43
C MET A 455 -11.64 7.28 31.79
N LYS A 456 -12.11 6.38 32.66
CA LYS A 456 -11.55 6.15 34.01
C LYS A 456 -10.28 5.29 34.05
N SER A 457 -9.85 4.67 32.95
CA SER A 457 -8.66 3.82 32.95
C SER A 457 -7.51 4.45 32.16
N GLY A 458 -6.28 4.33 32.69
CA GLY A 458 -5.07 4.79 31.99
C GLY A 458 -4.75 4.00 30.70
N LEU A 459 -5.46 2.90 30.44
CA LEU A 459 -5.38 2.14 29.19
C LEU A 459 -6.39 2.61 28.14
N ASP A 460 -7.25 3.57 28.45
CA ASP A 460 -8.34 3.98 27.56
C ASP A 460 -7.78 4.66 26.30
N GLN A 461 -8.28 4.24 25.14
CA GLN A 461 -7.86 4.69 23.82
C GLN A 461 -9.05 5.30 23.07
N VAL A 462 -8.74 6.17 22.10
CA VAL A 462 -9.69 6.78 21.17
C VAL A 462 -9.08 6.73 19.78
N VAL A 463 -9.93 6.49 18.79
CA VAL A 463 -9.66 6.53 17.34
C VAL A 463 -10.82 7.31 16.71
N ALA A 464 -10.52 8.26 15.82
CA ALA A 464 -11.50 8.92 14.97
C ALA A 464 -11.92 7.98 13.84
N LEU A 465 -13.18 8.09 13.40
CA LEU A 465 -13.72 7.32 12.28
C LEU A 465 -15.05 7.93 11.78
N ASP A 466 -15.31 8.00 10.47
CA ASP A 466 -16.68 8.20 9.94
C ASP A 466 -17.36 6.84 9.70
N TYR A 467 -17.91 6.22 10.75
CA TYR A 467 -18.51 4.89 10.58
C TYR A 467 -19.79 4.89 9.73
N ASN A 468 -20.42 6.04 9.47
CA ASN A 468 -21.73 6.11 8.82
C ASN A 468 -21.76 6.77 7.44
N GLY A 469 -20.67 7.43 7.04
CA GLY A 469 -20.51 8.14 5.78
C GLY A 469 -21.31 9.44 5.76
N ASP A 470 -21.42 10.14 6.90
CA ASP A 470 -22.10 11.45 7.00
C ASP A 470 -21.16 12.67 6.87
N GLY A 471 -19.89 12.41 6.55
CA GLY A 471 -18.81 13.36 6.32
C GLY A 471 -18.30 13.97 7.62
N LYS A 472 -18.31 13.19 8.71
CA LYS A 472 -17.91 13.64 10.05
C LYS A 472 -17.30 12.50 10.83
N ASP A 473 -16.22 12.84 11.52
CA ASP A 473 -15.57 11.91 12.42
C ASP A 473 -16.35 11.73 13.72
N ASP A 474 -16.76 10.49 13.90
CA ASP A 474 -17.20 9.91 15.14
C ASP A 474 -15.99 9.47 15.97
N LEU A 475 -16.25 8.92 17.17
CA LEU A 475 -15.17 8.46 18.05
C LEU A 475 -15.40 7.04 18.55
N CYS A 476 -14.45 6.15 18.21
CA CYS A 476 -14.32 4.81 18.76
C CYS A 476 -13.49 4.85 20.04
N PHE A 477 -14.13 4.65 21.19
CA PHE A 477 -13.49 4.53 22.50
C PHE A 477 -13.32 3.06 22.85
N TYR A 478 -12.12 2.63 23.23
CA TYR A 478 -11.87 1.25 23.64
C TYR A 478 -10.95 1.12 24.86
N ARG A 479 -11.11 0.00 25.57
CA ARG A 479 -10.33 -0.34 26.77
C ARG A 479 -9.69 -1.72 26.61
N PRO A 480 -8.42 -1.77 26.14
CA PRO A 480 -7.66 -3.01 26.01
C PRO A 480 -7.64 -3.80 27.32
N GLY A 481 -7.88 -5.11 27.23
CA GLY A 481 -7.89 -6.00 28.39
C GLY A 481 -9.17 -5.98 29.21
N SER A 482 -10.21 -5.25 28.77
CA SER A 482 -11.48 -5.11 29.51
C SER A 482 -12.73 -5.42 28.69
N GLN A 483 -12.60 -5.83 27.43
CA GLN A 483 -13.73 -6.13 26.53
C GLN A 483 -14.64 -4.94 26.19
N VAL A 484 -14.26 -3.71 26.53
CA VAL A 484 -15.11 -2.52 26.34
C VAL A 484 -14.78 -1.82 25.03
N VAL A 485 -15.80 -1.63 24.19
CA VAL A 485 -15.75 -0.85 22.94
C VAL A 485 -17.03 -0.04 22.82
N TYR A 486 -16.90 1.28 22.67
CA TYR A 486 -17.97 2.25 22.54
C TYR A 486 -17.76 3.06 21.26
N ILE A 487 -18.85 3.44 20.59
CA ILE A 487 -18.80 4.39 19.47
C ILE A 487 -19.75 5.54 19.81
N GLY A 488 -19.20 6.75 19.79
CA GLY A 488 -19.95 7.99 19.93
C GLY A 488 -20.07 8.67 18.57
N ARG A 489 -21.27 8.70 18.00
CA ARG A 489 -21.56 9.42 16.76
C ARG A 489 -21.58 10.93 17.01
N SER A 490 -20.76 11.71 16.32
CA SER A 490 -20.80 13.16 16.32
C SER A 490 -22.17 13.68 15.86
N ASN A 491 -22.61 14.78 16.44
CA ASN A 491 -23.77 15.54 15.97
C ASN A 491 -23.36 16.85 15.28
N GLY A 492 -22.07 17.01 14.92
CA GLY A 492 -21.51 18.20 14.26
C GLY A 492 -21.48 19.48 15.10
N ASN A 493 -21.84 19.40 16.38
CA ASN A 493 -21.97 20.57 17.28
C ASN A 493 -21.21 20.41 18.61
N GLY A 494 -20.22 19.52 18.66
CA GLY A 494 -19.47 19.16 19.86
C GLY A 494 -20.21 18.19 20.80
N THR A 495 -21.41 17.73 20.45
CA THR A 495 -22.09 16.65 21.20
C THR A 495 -21.98 15.32 20.47
N PHE A 496 -21.87 14.23 21.22
CA PHE A 496 -21.69 12.88 20.70
C PHE A 496 -22.75 11.93 21.27
N THR A 497 -23.42 11.21 20.38
CA THR A 497 -24.50 10.24 20.69
C THR A 497 -23.90 8.86 20.81
N ASN A 498 -24.09 8.18 21.95
CA ASN A 498 -23.67 6.78 22.07
C ASN A 498 -24.50 5.89 21.13
N VAL A 499 -23.85 5.23 20.16
CA VAL A 499 -24.48 4.29 19.21
C VAL A 499 -24.02 2.85 19.43
N VAL A 500 -22.84 2.65 20.03
CA VAL A 500 -22.34 1.34 20.49
C VAL A 500 -21.88 1.46 21.94
N ALA A 501 -22.26 0.49 22.77
CA ALA A 501 -21.79 0.34 24.15
C ALA A 501 -21.59 -1.15 24.49
N SER A 502 -20.51 -1.75 23.98
CA SER A 502 -20.20 -3.17 24.21
C SER A 502 -19.28 -3.39 25.41
N HIS A 503 -19.50 -4.51 26.09
CA HIS A 503 -18.65 -5.04 27.18
C HIS A 503 -18.19 -6.49 26.89
N GLY A 504 -18.28 -6.93 25.62
CA GLY A 504 -17.89 -8.27 25.16
C GLY A 504 -16.99 -8.26 23.92
N GLY A 505 -16.32 -7.14 23.65
CA GLY A 505 -15.63 -6.89 22.38
C GLY A 505 -16.56 -6.38 21.27
N LEU A 506 -16.08 -6.32 20.03
CA LEU A 506 -16.89 -5.91 18.87
C LEU A 506 -16.60 -6.82 17.68
N ALA A 507 -17.63 -7.11 16.86
CA ALA A 507 -17.54 -7.99 15.68
C ALA A 507 -16.78 -9.32 15.92
N GLY A 508 -16.94 -9.92 17.11
CA GLY A 508 -16.27 -11.16 17.49
C GLY A 508 -14.81 -11.04 17.94
N PHE A 509 -14.17 -9.86 17.81
CA PHE A 509 -12.89 -9.59 18.44
C PHE A 509 -13.09 -9.27 19.93
N ASP A 510 -12.50 -10.06 20.82
CA ASP A 510 -12.90 -10.08 22.23
C ASP A 510 -12.35 -8.93 23.10
N MET A 511 -11.34 -8.19 22.63
CA MET A 511 -10.73 -7.06 23.36
C MET A 511 -10.24 -7.44 24.79
N LYS A 512 -9.83 -8.71 24.99
CA LYS A 512 -9.37 -9.26 26.29
C LYS A 512 -7.88 -9.09 26.60
N SER A 513 -7.04 -8.65 25.66
CA SER A 513 -5.61 -8.41 25.90
C SER A 513 -5.33 -6.92 26.10
N ARG A 514 -4.40 -6.60 27.01
CA ARG A 514 -3.89 -5.22 27.17
C ARG A 514 -3.06 -4.73 25.97
N LEU A 515 -2.69 -5.64 25.06
CA LEU A 515 -2.00 -5.33 23.81
C LEU A 515 -2.97 -5.04 22.66
N ASP A 516 -4.28 -5.23 22.86
CA ASP A 516 -5.28 -5.01 21.80
C ASP A 516 -5.30 -3.55 21.36
N LYS A 517 -5.36 -3.36 20.05
CA LYS A 517 -5.37 -2.06 19.37
C LYS A 517 -6.44 -2.03 18.30
N VAL A 518 -6.84 -0.81 17.93
CA VAL A 518 -7.80 -0.50 16.88
C VAL A 518 -7.20 0.57 15.97
N VAL A 519 -7.47 0.45 14.68
CA VAL A 519 -7.21 1.43 13.62
C VAL A 519 -8.50 1.52 12.78
N ALA A 520 -8.89 2.73 12.37
CA ALA A 520 -9.97 2.96 11.41
C ALA A 520 -9.44 2.81 9.98
N LEU A 521 -10.28 2.38 9.05
CA LEU A 521 -9.96 2.26 7.62
C LEU A 521 -11.24 2.05 6.79
N ASP A 522 -11.40 2.64 5.60
CA ASP A 522 -12.42 2.24 4.61
C ASP A 522 -11.83 1.22 3.63
N TYR A 523 -11.73 -0.04 4.02
CA TYR A 523 -11.04 -1.05 3.19
C TYR A 523 -11.76 -1.36 1.87
N ASN A 524 -12.95 -0.80 1.61
CA ASN A 524 -13.72 -1.10 0.40
C ASN A 524 -14.37 0.13 -0.27
N GLY A 525 -13.86 1.32 -0.01
CA GLY A 525 -14.24 2.57 -0.66
C GLY A 525 -15.75 2.85 -0.65
N ASP A 526 -16.48 2.42 0.38
CA ASP A 526 -17.93 2.69 0.49
C ASP A 526 -18.30 4.00 1.20
N GLY A 527 -17.27 4.80 1.48
CA GLY A 527 -17.31 6.10 2.16
C GLY A 527 -17.62 5.93 3.65
N LYS A 528 -17.11 4.86 4.28
CA LYS A 528 -17.34 4.53 5.69
C LYS A 528 -16.14 3.86 6.30
N ASP A 529 -15.74 4.36 7.46
CA ASP A 529 -14.67 3.76 8.22
C ASP A 529 -15.12 2.51 8.96
N ASP A 530 -14.40 1.44 8.63
CA ASP A 530 -14.42 0.16 9.30
C ASP A 530 -13.38 0.12 10.42
N LEU A 531 -13.29 -1.02 11.10
CA LEU A 531 -12.36 -1.17 12.22
C LEU A 531 -11.44 -2.39 12.05
N CYS A 532 -10.14 -2.11 11.94
CA CYS A 532 -9.08 -3.10 12.04
C CYS A 532 -8.68 -3.29 13.52
N PHE A 533 -9.06 -4.44 14.08
CA PHE A 533 -8.68 -4.88 15.42
C PHE A 533 -7.47 -5.80 15.35
N TYR A 534 -6.42 -5.53 16.14
CA TYR A 534 -5.22 -6.37 16.11
C TYR A 534 -4.56 -6.57 17.47
N ARG A 535 -3.86 -7.72 17.59
CA ARG A 535 -3.16 -8.15 18.81
C ARG A 535 -1.70 -8.47 18.49
N PRO A 536 -0.78 -7.48 18.60
CA PRO A 536 0.64 -7.70 18.35
C PRO A 536 1.22 -8.72 19.32
N GLY A 537 2.03 -9.64 18.81
CA GLY A 537 2.58 -10.75 19.58
C GLY A 537 1.65 -11.96 19.72
N SER A 538 0.46 -11.93 19.12
CA SER A 538 -0.49 -13.05 19.09
C SER A 538 -0.98 -13.43 17.70
N GLN A 539 -0.48 -12.78 16.64
CA GLN A 539 -0.83 -13.09 15.26
C GLN A 539 -2.32 -12.86 14.91
N VAL A 540 -3.07 -12.10 15.73
CA VAL A 540 -4.51 -11.89 15.52
C VAL A 540 -4.76 -10.57 14.81
N VAL A 541 -5.44 -10.63 13.67
CA VAL A 541 -5.92 -9.48 12.89
C VAL A 541 -7.36 -9.74 12.49
N TYR A 542 -8.25 -8.82 12.84
CA TYR A 542 -9.68 -8.86 12.56
C TYR A 542 -10.08 -7.57 11.85
N ILE A 543 -10.94 -7.66 10.84
CA ILE A 543 -11.53 -6.49 10.18
C ILE A 543 -13.04 -6.58 10.32
N ALA A 544 -13.62 -5.48 10.78
CA ALA A 544 -15.01 -5.35 11.13
C ALA A 544 -15.64 -4.26 10.28
N ARG A 545 -16.32 -4.64 9.18
CA ARG A 545 -17.00 -3.70 8.29
C ARG A 545 -18.19 -3.06 8.98
N SER A 546 -18.25 -1.75 9.06
CA SER A 546 -19.40 -0.95 9.45
C SER A 546 -20.58 -1.22 8.52
N ASN A 547 -21.78 -1.28 9.09
CA ASN A 547 -23.03 -1.28 8.34
C ASN A 547 -23.71 0.10 8.34
N GLY A 548 -22.98 1.17 8.70
CA GLY A 548 -23.47 2.56 8.76
C GLY A 548 -24.53 2.87 9.83
N ASN A 549 -24.93 1.87 10.62
CA ASN A 549 -26.03 1.95 11.58
C ASN A 549 -25.62 1.60 13.02
N GLY A 550 -24.32 1.63 13.32
CA GLY A 550 -23.75 1.24 14.61
C GLY A 550 -23.60 -0.28 14.78
N THR A 551 -23.85 -1.08 13.74
CA THR A 551 -23.52 -2.51 13.74
C THR A 551 -22.34 -2.80 12.83
N PHE A 552 -21.53 -3.79 13.20
CA PHE A 552 -20.28 -4.15 12.53
C PHE A 552 -20.26 -5.63 12.19
N THR A 553 -19.86 -5.96 10.96
CA THR A 553 -19.80 -7.30 10.39
C THR A 553 -18.35 -7.77 10.34
N ASN A 554 -18.04 -8.92 10.96
CA ASN A 554 -16.72 -9.52 10.81
C ASN A 554 -16.53 -10.00 9.37
N ILE A 555 -15.54 -9.46 8.66
CA ILE A 555 -15.14 -9.89 7.32
C ILE A 555 -13.79 -10.62 7.31
N VAL A 556 -12.91 -10.31 8.26
CA VAL A 556 -11.63 -11.00 8.49
C VAL A 556 -11.50 -11.40 9.95
N ALA A 557 -11.08 -12.64 10.21
CA ALA A 557 -10.85 -13.20 11.54
C ALA A 557 -9.59 -14.08 11.57
N SER A 558 -8.41 -13.49 11.32
CA SER A 558 -7.15 -14.24 11.26
C SER A 558 -6.48 -14.43 12.61
N HIS A 559 -5.79 -15.57 12.76
CA HIS A 559 -4.96 -15.94 13.90
C HIS A 559 -3.53 -16.35 13.48
N GLY A 560 -3.13 -16.01 12.25
CA GLY A 560 -1.81 -16.31 11.67
C GLY A 560 -1.12 -15.10 11.04
N GLY A 561 -1.53 -13.88 11.42
CA GLY A 561 -1.17 -12.64 10.74
C GLY A 561 -2.12 -12.32 9.58
N LEU A 562 -1.80 -11.33 8.74
CA LEU A 562 -2.60 -10.98 7.56
C LEU A 562 -1.68 -10.78 6.34
N ALA A 563 -2.16 -11.21 5.17
CA ALA A 563 -1.46 -11.21 3.88
C ALA A 563 -0.07 -11.89 3.87
N GLY A 564 0.44 -12.42 4.98
CA GLY A 564 1.79 -13.00 5.12
C GLY A 564 2.67 -12.28 6.15
N PHE A 565 2.26 -11.12 6.67
CA PHE A 565 2.89 -10.52 7.84
C PHE A 565 2.41 -11.24 9.12
N ASP A 566 3.33 -11.90 9.82
CA ASP A 566 2.97 -12.85 10.88
C ASP A 566 2.43 -12.22 12.19
N MET A 567 2.68 -10.93 12.44
CA MET A 567 2.33 -10.23 13.69
C MET A 567 2.76 -10.96 14.99
N LYS A 568 3.91 -11.64 14.96
CA LYS A 568 4.47 -12.38 16.11
C LYS A 568 5.16 -11.53 17.18
N SER A 569 5.36 -10.22 16.96
CA SER A 569 6.07 -9.36 17.92
C SER A 569 5.13 -8.39 18.62
N THR A 570 5.31 -8.21 19.93
CA THR A 570 4.46 -7.32 20.76
C THR A 570 4.65 -5.83 20.43
N ILE A 571 5.72 -5.49 19.71
CA ILE A 571 5.98 -4.13 19.21
C ILE A 571 5.38 -3.88 17.83
N ASP A 572 4.79 -4.89 17.18
CA ASP A 572 4.20 -4.73 15.85
C ASP A 572 3.07 -3.68 15.87
N LYS A 573 2.97 -2.96 14.75
CA LYS A 573 2.03 -1.87 14.53
C LYS A 573 1.32 -2.06 13.20
N VAL A 574 0.15 -1.45 13.12
CA VAL A 574 -0.66 -1.26 11.93
C VAL A 574 -0.94 0.23 11.82
N VAL A 575 -0.87 0.75 10.59
CA VAL A 575 -1.55 1.98 10.16
C VAL A 575 -2.38 1.63 8.92
N ALA A 576 -3.49 2.34 8.72
CA ALA A 576 -4.23 2.34 7.46
C ALA A 576 -3.66 3.41 6.54
N MET A 577 -3.85 3.26 5.24
CA MET A 577 -3.58 4.27 4.21
C MET A 577 -4.04 3.75 2.85
N ASP A 578 -4.57 4.60 1.97
CA ASP A 578 -4.68 4.29 0.54
C ASP A 578 -3.30 4.54 -0.12
N TYR A 579 -2.48 3.48 -0.23
CA TYR A 579 -1.13 3.66 -0.78
C TYR A 579 -1.12 3.66 -2.32
N ASP A 580 -2.18 3.22 -3.02
CA ASP A 580 -2.21 3.20 -4.49
C ASP A 580 -3.24 4.09 -5.19
N ASN A 581 -4.05 4.81 -4.41
CA ASN A 581 -5.08 5.76 -4.84
C ASN A 581 -6.18 5.06 -5.66
N ASP A 582 -6.67 3.92 -5.17
CA ASP A 582 -7.83 3.21 -5.74
C ASP A 582 -9.14 3.47 -4.98
N GLY A 583 -9.06 4.08 -3.79
CA GLY A 583 -10.17 4.41 -2.90
C GLY A 583 -10.44 3.40 -1.80
N ASP A 584 -9.69 2.29 -1.72
CA ASP A 584 -9.76 1.31 -0.64
C ASP A 584 -8.54 1.47 0.30
N ASP A 585 -8.78 1.68 1.60
CA ASP A 585 -7.67 1.75 2.56
C ASP A 585 -6.93 0.41 2.71
N ASP A 586 -5.63 0.47 2.50
CA ASP A 586 -4.71 -0.64 2.66
C ASP A 586 -4.15 -0.74 4.08
N ILE A 587 -3.55 -1.90 4.39
CA ILE A 587 -3.01 -2.18 5.73
C ILE A 587 -1.49 -2.23 5.70
N CYS A 588 -0.87 -1.20 6.28
CA CYS A 588 0.57 -1.08 6.44
C CYS A 588 1.01 -1.67 7.78
N PHE A 589 1.63 -2.86 7.73
CA PHE A 589 2.22 -3.54 8.88
C PHE A 589 3.68 -3.13 9.07
N ILE A 590 4.02 -2.79 10.32
CA ILE A 590 5.37 -2.38 10.70
C ILE A 590 5.84 -3.19 11.90
N ARG A 591 7.10 -3.65 11.82
CA ARG A 591 7.86 -4.15 12.96
C ARG A 591 8.98 -3.16 13.30
N PRO A 592 8.79 -2.28 14.32
CA PRO A 592 9.81 -1.33 14.74
C PRO A 592 11.13 -2.03 15.09
N GLY A 593 12.28 -1.45 14.71
CA GLY A 593 13.59 -2.12 14.82
C GLY A 593 13.90 -3.12 13.70
N SER A 594 12.94 -3.44 12.80
CA SER A 594 13.22 -4.12 11.53
C SER A 594 13.27 -3.09 10.41
N GLN A 595 14.02 -3.35 9.34
CA GLN A 595 14.18 -2.40 8.23
C GLN A 595 13.08 -2.49 7.16
N VAL A 596 11.99 -3.20 7.46
CA VAL A 596 10.95 -3.59 6.49
C VAL A 596 9.60 -3.06 6.94
N ILE A 597 8.90 -2.46 5.98
CA ILE A 597 7.47 -2.13 6.05
C ILE A 597 6.77 -3.05 5.05
N TYR A 598 5.56 -3.46 5.39
CA TYR A 598 4.83 -4.49 4.66
C TYR A 598 3.41 -4.03 4.37
N ILE A 599 3.08 -3.93 3.09
CA ILE A 599 1.76 -3.48 2.63
C ILE A 599 0.91 -4.70 2.27
N ALA A 600 -0.22 -4.82 2.94
CA ALA A 600 -1.30 -5.71 2.56
C ALA A 600 -2.34 -4.88 1.81
N ARG A 601 -2.30 -4.93 0.48
CA ARG A 601 -3.24 -4.19 -0.38
C ARG A 601 -4.66 -4.72 -0.15
N SER A 602 -5.66 -3.86 0.00
CA SER A 602 -7.05 -4.26 -0.06
C SER A 602 -7.43 -4.73 -1.48
N ASN A 603 -8.54 -5.47 -1.59
CA ASN A 603 -9.13 -5.81 -2.89
C ASN A 603 -10.64 -5.51 -2.88
N GLY A 604 -11.10 -4.55 -2.07
CA GLY A 604 -12.49 -4.14 -1.88
C GLY A 604 -13.48 -5.19 -1.38
N ASN A 605 -13.02 -6.41 -1.11
CA ASN A 605 -13.88 -7.57 -0.87
C ASN A 605 -13.54 -8.34 0.43
N GLY A 606 -12.68 -7.75 1.26
CA GLY A 606 -12.22 -8.32 2.52
C GLY A 606 -11.09 -9.34 2.39
N THR A 607 -10.57 -9.56 1.17
CA THR A 607 -9.28 -10.24 0.95
C THR A 607 -8.18 -9.20 0.79
N PHE A 608 -6.97 -9.56 1.22
CA PHE A 608 -5.80 -8.66 1.17
C PHE A 608 -4.65 -9.32 0.41
N THR A 609 -4.11 -8.60 -0.57
CA THR A 609 -3.03 -9.07 -1.44
C THR A 609 -1.69 -8.70 -0.86
N ASN A 610 -0.77 -9.67 -0.82
CA ASN A 610 0.62 -9.43 -0.45
C ASN A 610 1.38 -8.78 -1.61
N LEU A 611 1.72 -7.51 -1.47
CA LEU A 611 2.71 -6.87 -2.33
C LEU A 611 4.08 -7.11 -1.71
N VAL A 612 4.69 -8.23 -2.13
CA VAL A 612 5.84 -8.84 -1.45
C VAL A 612 7.04 -7.89 -1.34
N SER A 613 7.15 -7.27 -0.17
CA SER A 613 8.33 -6.76 0.54
C SER A 613 9.47 -6.12 -0.27
N SER A 614 9.83 -4.92 0.19
CA SER A 614 11.24 -4.52 0.28
C SER A 614 12.02 -5.59 1.09
N HIS A 615 12.69 -6.49 0.38
CA HIS A 615 13.25 -7.70 0.98
C HIS A 615 14.37 -7.42 2.00
N VAL A 616 14.37 -8.22 3.07
CA VAL A 616 15.46 -8.27 4.04
C VAL A 616 16.77 -8.62 3.35
N GLY A 617 17.75 -7.72 3.41
CA GLY A 617 19.15 -8.03 3.18
C GLY A 617 19.95 -7.68 4.43
N VAL A 618 20.31 -8.69 5.22
CA VAL A 618 21.21 -8.48 6.37
C VAL A 618 22.56 -8.01 5.85
N ALA A 619 22.94 -6.77 6.18
CA ALA A 619 24.22 -6.20 5.77
C ALA A 619 25.38 -6.83 6.57
N SER A 620 25.86 -7.99 6.15
CA SER A 620 27.20 -8.45 6.51
C SER A 620 28.23 -7.63 5.75
N ASN A 621 28.96 -6.78 6.49
CA ASN A 621 30.09 -5.94 6.08
C ASN A 621 30.73 -6.28 4.71
N TYR A 622 30.68 -5.34 3.76
CA TYR A 622 31.57 -5.35 2.59
C TYR A 622 32.32 -4.03 2.45
N THR A 623 33.48 -3.96 3.11
CA THR A 623 34.51 -2.95 2.83
C THR A 623 35.28 -3.39 1.58
N GLY A 624 34.85 -2.94 0.40
CA GLY A 624 35.51 -3.20 -0.87
C GLY A 624 35.78 -1.91 -1.63
N ASN A 625 37.07 -1.52 -1.73
CA ASN A 625 37.46 -0.30 -2.43
C ASN A 625 37.19 -0.40 -3.94
N CYS A 626 36.57 0.62 -4.53
CA CYS A 626 36.60 0.81 -5.98
C CYS A 626 38.06 1.11 -6.40
N ILE A 627 38.58 0.36 -7.38
CA ILE A 627 39.81 0.70 -8.09
C ILE A 627 39.50 0.66 -9.59
N ASN A 628 39.57 1.84 -10.20
CA ASN A 628 39.58 2.16 -11.64
C ASN A 628 38.39 1.69 -12.49
#